data_AF-A0A931AQ42-F1
#
_entry.id   AF-A0A931AQ42-F1
#
_cell.length_a   1.000
_cell.length_b   1.000
_cell.length_c   1.000
_cell.angle_alpha   90.00
_cell.angle_beta   90.00
_cell.angle_gamma   90.00
#
_symmetry.space_group_name_H-M   'P 1'
#
loop_
_entity.id
_entity.type
_entity.pdbx_description
1 polymer ?
#
loop_
_entity_poly.entity_id
_entity_poly.type
_entity_poly.pdbx_seq_one_letter_code
_entity_poly.pdbx_strand_id
1 'polypeptide(L)'
;MRIGSPGRIDAETAERIRGDLRDFARLGGFTLRPRSTPWYGAALRTAEQARQAADLASRLHSHLLPLLAYRVDQACGEVGLRTPGGYLERAARLRLFEGVAETMRRLSPRVFEAAPTRLAEATSEPALLRAFRQNRPGGQRVSRAEGSGGRRAAWGDWFGRWQASWENRFGGWRRAAREGAPLGLWERRALRKQARAFWLGANRPERADLRGALAEAAAQLAEWESLRVSPPDGGSWRPGPAPTGPLPAGGRPMAGRSGSQGVRGRPPWPPSELGDLLRLEAGCEARLDSLRAYVRVPDDPEQVLAALCADRDTAWRLPSLYELGMRLDSLGLGALLDDLVRKEADADLAVAAFDHAWYSAILDHLGTGRSA
;
A
#
# COMPACT_ATOMS: atom_id res chain seq x y z
N MET A 1 44.59 8.64 -17.89
CA MET A 1 43.89 9.31 -16.77
C MET A 1 44.95 9.99 -15.90
N ARG A 2 44.74 11.22 -15.42
CA ARG A 2 45.77 11.99 -14.68
C ARG A 2 45.36 12.15 -13.21
N ILE A 3 46.27 11.88 -12.28
CA ILE A 3 46.10 12.17 -10.85
C ILE A 3 46.35 13.67 -10.65
N GLY A 4 45.44 14.38 -9.97
CA GLY A 4 45.38 15.85 -9.96
C GLY A 4 46.56 16.58 -9.30
N SER A 5 47.45 15.90 -8.57
CA SER A 5 48.65 16.51 -7.96
C SER A 5 49.67 15.45 -7.49
N PRO A 6 50.70 15.10 -8.29
CA PRO A 6 51.69 14.08 -7.92
C PRO A 6 52.59 14.46 -6.72
N GLY A 7 52.80 15.76 -6.47
CA GLY A 7 53.67 16.24 -5.37
C GLY A 7 53.15 16.02 -3.95
N ARG A 8 51.96 15.40 -3.76
CA ARG A 8 51.36 15.10 -2.44
C ARG A 8 51.46 13.62 -2.03
N ILE A 9 51.88 12.72 -2.91
CA ILE A 9 51.94 11.27 -2.64
C ILE A 9 53.40 10.85 -2.52
N ASP A 10 53.86 10.65 -1.28
CA ASP A 10 55.15 10.04 -0.99
C ASP A 10 55.10 8.51 -1.16
N ALA A 11 56.26 7.85 -1.05
CA ALA A 11 56.37 6.41 -1.22
C ALA A 11 55.52 5.60 -0.20
N GLU A 12 55.42 6.10 1.04
CA GLU A 12 54.61 5.47 2.09
C GLU A 12 53.11 5.57 1.76
N THR A 13 52.66 6.75 1.33
CA THR A 13 51.28 6.97 0.90
C THR A 13 50.95 6.15 -0.33
N ALA A 14 51.87 6.02 -1.28
CA ALA A 14 51.70 5.16 -2.45
C ALA A 14 51.50 3.69 -2.05
N GLU A 15 52.29 3.16 -1.11
CA GLU A 15 52.13 1.77 -0.66
C GLU A 15 50.80 1.56 0.09
N ARG A 16 50.40 2.53 0.92
CA ARG A 16 49.08 2.52 1.56
C ARG A 16 47.95 2.51 0.53
N ILE A 17 48.04 3.33 -0.53
CA ILE A 17 47.05 3.34 -1.62
C ILE A 17 46.99 1.97 -2.32
N ARG A 18 48.12 1.32 -2.60
CA ARG A 18 48.12 -0.04 -3.17
C ARG A 18 47.42 -1.03 -2.26
N GLY A 19 47.69 -0.97 -0.95
CA GLY A 19 46.99 -1.79 0.06
C GLY A 19 45.48 -1.57 0.04
N ASP A 20 45.05 -0.30 0.12
CA ASP A 20 43.63 0.09 0.11
C ASP A 20 42.94 -0.34 -1.19
N LEU A 21 43.60 -0.24 -2.36
CA LEU A 21 43.05 -0.70 -3.65
C LEU A 21 42.88 -2.22 -3.68
N ARG A 22 43.84 -2.99 -3.14
CA ARG A 22 43.72 -4.47 -3.05
C ARG A 22 42.58 -4.88 -2.13
N ASP A 23 42.45 -4.22 -0.97
CA ASP A 23 41.38 -4.51 -0.03
C ASP A 23 40.01 -4.09 -0.58
N PHE A 24 39.92 -2.94 -1.25
CA PHE A 24 38.72 -2.50 -1.94
C PHE A 24 38.28 -3.48 -3.04
N ALA A 25 39.23 -3.97 -3.85
CA ALA A 25 38.97 -5.01 -4.86
C ALA A 25 38.51 -6.33 -4.21
N ARG A 26 39.18 -6.80 -3.16
CA ARG A 26 38.82 -8.03 -2.43
C ARG A 26 37.42 -7.98 -1.85
N LEU A 27 36.99 -6.81 -1.37
CA LEU A 27 35.65 -6.61 -0.83
C LEU A 27 34.57 -6.48 -1.93
N GLY A 28 34.97 -6.41 -3.20
CA GLY A 28 34.08 -6.32 -4.36
C GLY A 28 33.82 -4.91 -4.86
N GLY A 29 34.59 -3.92 -4.45
CA GLY A 29 34.35 -2.50 -4.78
C GLY A 29 34.28 -2.20 -6.28
N PHE A 30 34.98 -2.98 -7.12
CA PHE A 30 34.94 -2.86 -8.58
C PHE A 30 33.90 -3.78 -9.25
N THR A 31 33.43 -4.83 -8.57
CA THR A 31 32.65 -5.93 -9.14
C THR A 31 31.20 -6.01 -8.64
N LEU A 32 30.84 -5.34 -7.54
CA LEU A 32 29.45 -5.29 -7.08
C LEU A 32 28.55 -4.61 -8.11
N ARG A 33 27.39 -5.24 -8.38
CA ARG A 33 26.39 -4.82 -9.37
C ARG A 33 24.97 -5.06 -8.85
N PRO A 34 23.95 -4.39 -9.41
CA PRO A 34 22.55 -4.66 -9.07
C PRO A 34 22.14 -6.13 -9.24
N ARG A 35 22.76 -6.85 -10.18
CA ARG A 35 22.47 -8.27 -10.45
C ARG A 35 23.28 -9.24 -9.57
N SER A 36 24.35 -8.78 -8.93
CA SER A 36 25.25 -9.64 -8.15
C SER A 36 24.87 -9.72 -6.68
N THR A 37 24.21 -8.69 -6.15
CA THR A 37 23.79 -8.63 -4.74
C THR A 37 22.50 -7.83 -4.58
N PRO A 38 21.55 -8.27 -3.74
CA PRO A 38 20.37 -7.48 -3.37
C PRO A 38 20.72 -6.28 -2.47
N TRP A 39 21.92 -6.25 -1.89
CA TRP A 39 22.43 -5.12 -1.09
C TRP A 39 23.05 -4.01 -1.94
N TYR A 40 22.99 -4.12 -3.27
CA TYR A 40 23.56 -3.12 -4.16
C TYR A 40 22.89 -1.75 -3.96
N GLY A 41 23.70 -0.71 -3.76
CA GLY A 41 23.21 0.64 -3.50
C GLY A 41 22.64 0.85 -2.10
N ALA A 42 22.81 -0.12 -1.18
CA ALA A 42 22.37 0.03 0.19
C ALA A 42 23.20 1.09 0.93
N ALA A 43 22.54 1.99 1.66
CA ALA A 43 23.15 3.08 2.41
C ALA A 43 23.71 2.62 3.78
N LEU A 44 24.49 1.54 3.78
CA LEU A 44 25.08 0.92 4.98
C LEU A 44 26.51 1.41 5.18
N ARG A 45 26.68 2.53 5.89
CA ARG A 45 27.97 3.18 6.11
C ARG A 45 28.70 2.72 7.36
N THR A 46 28.00 2.07 8.30
CA THR A 46 28.60 1.59 9.55
C THR A 46 28.29 0.12 9.79
N ALA A 47 29.13 -0.56 10.56
CA ALA A 47 28.92 -1.95 10.96
C ALA A 47 27.60 -2.12 11.75
N GLU A 48 27.19 -1.12 12.52
CA GLU A 48 25.92 -1.15 13.25
C GLU A 48 24.72 -1.04 12.30
N GLN A 49 24.78 -0.19 11.27
CA GLN A 49 23.74 -0.15 10.23
C GLN A 49 23.63 -1.48 9.50
N ALA A 50 24.77 -2.09 9.13
CA ALA A 50 24.80 -3.40 8.48
C ALA A 50 24.15 -4.49 9.36
N ARG A 51 24.49 -4.51 10.66
CA ARG A 51 23.87 -5.40 11.65
C ARG A 51 22.36 -5.22 11.71
N GLN A 52 21.92 -3.98 11.94
CA GLN A 52 20.51 -3.64 12.09
C GLN A 52 19.71 -4.02 10.84
N ALA A 53 20.21 -3.71 9.65
CA ALA A 53 19.53 -4.04 8.41
C ALA A 53 19.46 -5.56 8.17
N ALA A 54 20.54 -6.30 8.43
CA ALA A 54 20.56 -7.75 8.30
C ALA A 54 19.61 -8.44 9.31
N ASP A 55 19.55 -7.94 10.54
CA ASP A 55 18.67 -8.46 11.59
C ASP A 55 17.20 -8.15 11.29
N LEU A 56 16.88 -6.94 10.81
CA LEU A 56 15.53 -6.58 10.35
C LEU A 56 15.08 -7.48 9.20
N ALA A 57 15.92 -7.66 8.17
CA ALA A 57 15.61 -8.53 7.04
C ALA A 57 15.34 -9.96 7.49
N SER A 58 16.22 -10.52 8.34
CA SER A 58 16.09 -11.88 8.89
C SER A 58 14.82 -12.06 9.70
N ARG A 59 14.50 -11.10 10.59
CA ARG A 59 13.32 -11.15 11.45
C ARG A 59 12.02 -11.03 10.66
N LEU A 60 11.99 -10.17 9.64
CA LEU A 60 10.85 -10.02 8.74
C LEU A 60 10.61 -11.31 7.95
N HIS A 61 11.67 -11.83 7.30
CA HIS A 61 11.60 -13.03 6.46
C HIS A 61 11.24 -14.29 7.24
N SER A 62 11.94 -14.56 8.35
CA SER A 62 11.86 -15.86 9.04
C SER A 62 10.75 -15.96 10.07
N HIS A 63 10.16 -14.83 10.51
CA HIS A 63 9.21 -14.84 11.62
C HIS A 63 7.99 -13.97 11.40
N LEU A 64 8.17 -12.66 11.18
CA LEU A 64 7.04 -11.72 11.24
C LEU A 64 6.09 -11.86 10.04
N LEU A 65 6.61 -11.92 8.81
CA LEU A 65 5.77 -12.09 7.62
C LEU A 65 5.13 -13.48 7.56
N PRO A 66 5.82 -14.59 7.90
CA PRO A 66 5.17 -15.90 8.04
C PRO A 66 4.09 -15.93 9.13
N LEU A 67 4.32 -15.29 10.28
CA LEU A 67 3.31 -15.19 11.34
C LEU A 67 2.08 -14.39 10.87
N LEU A 68 2.30 -13.28 10.16
CA LEU A 68 1.22 -12.51 9.56
C LEU A 68 0.44 -13.33 8.54
N ALA A 69 1.14 -14.07 7.65
CA ALA A 69 0.50 -14.98 6.70
C ALA A 69 -0.42 -15.96 7.41
N TYR A 70 0.14 -16.70 8.36
CA TYR A 70 -0.60 -17.69 9.14
C TYR A 70 -1.84 -17.10 9.81
N ARG A 71 -1.74 -15.95 10.49
CA ARG A 71 -2.88 -15.37 11.19
C ARG A 71 -3.94 -14.80 10.25
N VAL A 72 -3.55 -14.24 9.10
CA VAL A 72 -4.51 -13.79 8.07
C VAL A 72 -5.23 -14.98 7.46
N ASP A 73 -4.55 -16.10 7.24
CA ASP A 73 -5.16 -17.33 6.72
C ASP A 73 -6.20 -17.90 7.69
N GLN A 74 -5.88 -17.94 8.99
CA GLN A 74 -6.84 -18.33 10.03
C GLN A 74 -8.06 -17.40 10.07
N ALA A 75 -7.84 -16.10 9.96
CA ALA A 75 -8.93 -15.12 9.92
C ALA A 75 -9.81 -15.30 8.68
N CYS A 76 -9.22 -15.55 7.51
CA CYS A 76 -9.96 -15.87 6.29
C CYS A 76 -10.77 -17.15 6.44
N GLY A 77 -10.22 -18.18 7.10
CA GLY A 77 -10.94 -19.41 7.44
C GLY A 77 -12.12 -19.18 8.38
N GLU A 78 -11.98 -18.32 9.40
CA GLU A 78 -13.07 -17.97 10.34
C GLU A 78 -14.28 -17.36 9.60
N VAL A 79 -14.01 -16.51 8.60
CA VAL A 79 -15.04 -15.75 7.90
C VAL A 79 -15.43 -16.30 6.53
N GLY A 80 -14.79 -17.39 6.11
CA GLY A 80 -15.11 -18.12 4.88
C GLY A 80 -14.65 -17.47 3.58
N LEU A 81 -13.49 -16.82 3.61
CA LEU A 81 -12.88 -16.18 2.44
C LEU A 81 -11.65 -16.94 1.95
N ARG A 82 -11.31 -16.75 0.67
CA ARG A 82 -10.12 -17.35 0.03
C ARG A 82 -8.83 -16.88 0.71
N THR A 83 -7.90 -17.78 0.94
CA THR A 83 -6.55 -17.47 1.43
C THR A 83 -5.79 -16.55 0.46
N PRO A 84 -5.21 -15.42 0.92
CA PRO A 84 -4.36 -14.56 0.08
C PRO A 84 -3.00 -15.19 -0.18
N GLY A 85 -2.47 -15.04 -1.41
CA GLY A 85 -1.23 -15.71 -1.84
C GLY A 85 0.07 -14.97 -1.52
N GLY A 86 0.03 -13.65 -1.35
CA GLY A 86 1.22 -12.80 -1.15
C GLY A 86 1.01 -11.70 -0.12
N TYR A 87 2.05 -10.90 0.15
CA TYR A 87 2.00 -9.83 1.16
C TYR A 87 0.95 -8.76 0.82
N LEU A 88 0.91 -8.30 -0.44
CA LEU A 88 -0.04 -7.28 -0.89
C LEU A 88 -1.49 -7.72 -0.77
N GLU A 89 -1.79 -8.97 -1.12
CA GLU A 89 -3.14 -9.52 -0.96
C GLU A 89 -3.55 -9.64 0.51
N ARG A 90 -2.60 -9.93 1.41
CA ARG A 90 -2.82 -9.93 2.86
C ARG A 90 -3.12 -8.54 3.39
N ALA A 91 -2.33 -7.54 2.99
CA ALA A 91 -2.59 -6.14 3.35
C ALA A 91 -3.96 -5.67 2.83
N ALA A 92 -4.30 -6.00 1.59
CA ALA A 92 -5.63 -5.72 1.02
C ALA A 92 -6.75 -6.40 1.83
N ARG A 93 -6.55 -7.66 2.23
CA ARG A 93 -7.52 -8.38 3.06
C ARG A 93 -7.76 -7.72 4.42
N LEU A 94 -6.69 -7.27 5.08
CA LEU A 94 -6.79 -6.57 6.36
C LEU A 94 -7.50 -5.22 6.22
N ARG A 95 -7.23 -4.46 5.15
CA ARG A 95 -7.97 -3.23 4.84
C ARG A 95 -9.46 -3.47 4.61
N LEU A 96 -9.83 -4.57 3.93
CA LEU A 96 -11.23 -4.96 3.78
C LEU A 96 -11.88 -5.24 5.15
N PHE A 97 -11.22 -6.00 6.02
CA PHE A 97 -11.73 -6.29 7.36
C PHE A 97 -11.88 -5.04 8.23
N GLU A 98 -10.88 -4.15 8.22
CA GLU A 98 -10.92 -2.87 8.91
C GLU A 98 -12.03 -1.97 8.37
N GLY A 99 -12.16 -1.87 7.04
CA GLY A 99 -13.20 -1.09 6.39
C GLY A 99 -14.62 -1.56 6.75
N VAL A 100 -14.85 -2.88 6.79
CA VAL A 100 -16.12 -3.44 7.26
C VAL A 100 -16.36 -3.11 8.72
N ALA A 101 -15.37 -3.27 9.60
CA ALA A 101 -15.49 -2.94 11.02
C ALA A 101 -15.80 -1.44 11.23
N GLU A 102 -15.14 -0.55 10.50
CA GLU A 102 -15.40 0.89 10.52
C GLU A 102 -16.80 1.23 10.02
N THR A 103 -17.26 0.56 8.97
CA THR A 103 -18.61 0.72 8.46
C THR A 103 -19.64 0.28 9.49
N MET A 104 -19.39 -0.81 10.22
CA MET A 104 -20.24 -1.28 11.31
C MET A 104 -20.24 -0.36 12.55
N ARG A 105 -19.24 0.50 12.72
CA ARG A 105 -19.27 1.57 13.75
C ARG A 105 -20.26 2.68 13.38
N ARG A 106 -20.42 2.98 12.08
CA ARG A 106 -21.27 4.07 11.57
C ARG A 106 -22.67 3.60 11.18
N LEU A 107 -22.82 2.36 10.74
CA LEU A 107 -24.04 1.75 10.24
C LEU A 107 -24.34 0.44 10.97
N SER A 108 -25.62 0.16 11.20
CA SER A 108 -26.08 -1.14 11.70
C SER A 108 -25.62 -2.26 10.76
N PRO A 109 -25.11 -3.39 11.28
CA PRO A 109 -24.68 -4.54 10.46
C PRO A 109 -25.73 -5.05 9.48
N ARG A 110 -27.02 -4.85 9.78
CA ARG A 110 -28.15 -5.19 8.89
C ARG A 110 -28.11 -4.48 7.54
N VAL A 111 -27.31 -3.42 7.39
CA VAL A 111 -27.13 -2.73 6.10
C VAL A 111 -26.60 -3.66 5.01
N PHE A 112 -25.75 -4.62 5.37
CA PHE A 112 -25.19 -5.59 4.42
C PHE A 112 -26.22 -6.63 3.97
N GLU A 113 -27.25 -6.90 4.78
CA GLU A 113 -28.37 -7.77 4.43
C GLU A 113 -29.41 -7.04 3.56
N ALA A 114 -29.44 -5.71 3.60
CA ALA A 114 -30.46 -4.87 3.00
C ALA A 114 -30.11 -4.35 1.59
N ALA A 115 -29.24 -5.06 0.86
CA ALA A 115 -28.76 -4.69 -0.48
C ALA A 115 -28.18 -3.25 -0.52
N PRO A 116 -27.00 -3.00 0.07
CA PRO A 116 -26.42 -1.67 0.23
C PRO A 116 -26.29 -0.89 -1.09
N THR A 117 -26.06 -1.58 -2.22
CA THR A 117 -26.05 -0.99 -3.57
C THR A 117 -27.35 -0.25 -3.88
N ARG A 118 -28.52 -0.86 -3.61
CA ARG A 118 -29.83 -0.22 -3.84
C ARG A 118 -30.07 0.96 -2.90
N LEU A 119 -29.59 0.88 -1.65
CA LEU A 119 -29.68 1.97 -0.69
C LEU A 119 -28.82 3.17 -1.12
N ALA A 120 -27.61 2.93 -1.64
CA ALA A 120 -26.73 3.95 -2.21
C ALA A 120 -27.35 4.61 -3.46
N GLU A 121 -27.90 3.80 -4.37
CA GLU A 121 -28.62 4.30 -5.55
C GLU A 121 -29.85 5.13 -5.17
N ALA A 122 -30.60 4.73 -4.14
CA ALA A 122 -31.76 5.48 -3.68
C ALA A 122 -31.38 6.83 -3.04
N THR A 123 -30.25 6.88 -2.32
CA THR A 123 -29.74 8.10 -1.66
C THR A 123 -29.04 9.05 -2.62
N SER A 124 -28.53 8.55 -3.75
CA SER A 124 -28.04 9.37 -4.86
C SER A 124 -29.11 10.35 -5.38
N GLU A 125 -28.67 11.49 -5.91
CA GLU A 125 -29.59 12.43 -6.56
C GLU A 125 -30.07 11.82 -7.89
N PRO A 126 -31.38 11.68 -8.13
CA PRO A 126 -31.89 11.18 -9.40
C PRO A 126 -31.31 12.02 -10.55
N ALA A 127 -30.85 11.36 -11.62
CA ALA A 127 -30.35 12.05 -12.82
C ALA A 127 -31.33 13.12 -13.32
N LEU A 128 -32.64 12.88 -13.18
CA LEU A 128 -33.71 13.82 -13.48
C LEU A 128 -33.72 15.07 -12.58
N LEU A 129 -33.44 14.94 -11.28
CA LEU A 129 -33.35 16.10 -10.37
C LEU A 129 -32.05 16.88 -10.58
N ARG A 130 -30.96 16.19 -10.91
CA ARG A 130 -29.70 16.82 -11.32
C ARG A 130 -29.89 17.61 -12.62
N ALA A 131 -30.50 17.01 -13.63
CA ALA A 131 -30.84 17.65 -14.90
C ALA A 131 -31.83 18.80 -14.71
N PHE A 132 -32.85 18.66 -13.85
CA PHE A 132 -33.79 19.74 -13.52
C PHE A 132 -33.12 20.91 -12.77
N ARG A 133 -32.15 20.63 -11.90
CA ARG A 133 -31.37 21.67 -11.21
C ARG A 133 -30.39 22.37 -12.16
N GLN A 134 -29.81 21.64 -13.11
CA GLN A 134 -28.92 22.17 -14.15
C GLN A 134 -29.67 22.97 -15.22
N ASN A 135 -30.88 22.54 -15.60
CA ASN A 135 -31.78 23.24 -16.52
C ASN A 135 -32.78 24.16 -15.80
N ARG A 136 -32.44 24.64 -14.60
CA ARG A 136 -33.30 25.60 -13.91
C ARG A 136 -33.27 26.91 -14.72
N PRO A 137 -34.39 27.37 -15.29
CA PRO A 137 -34.38 28.64 -16.01
C PRO A 137 -33.99 29.75 -15.03
N GLY A 138 -32.94 30.49 -15.38
CA GLY A 138 -32.43 31.61 -14.59
C GLY A 138 -33.55 32.62 -14.29
N GLY A 139 -33.53 33.17 -13.07
CA GLY A 139 -34.59 34.02 -12.55
C GLY A 139 -34.91 35.20 -13.47
N GLN A 140 -36.13 35.24 -13.98
CA GLN A 140 -36.77 36.53 -14.25
C GLN A 140 -37.13 37.15 -12.90
N ARG A 141 -36.44 38.26 -12.57
CA ARG A 141 -36.89 39.21 -11.56
C ARG A 141 -38.35 39.55 -11.85
N VAL A 142 -39.26 39.10 -10.98
CA VAL A 142 -40.60 39.69 -10.93
C VAL A 142 -40.40 41.09 -10.37
N SER A 143 -40.38 42.08 -11.26
CA SER A 143 -40.40 43.49 -10.90
C SER A 143 -41.57 43.74 -9.97
N ARG A 144 -41.26 44.39 -8.85
CA ARG A 144 -42.17 44.85 -7.82
C ARG A 144 -43.29 45.68 -8.46
N ALA A 145 -44.45 45.08 -8.64
CA ALA A 145 -45.71 45.79 -8.83
C ALA A 145 -46.62 45.43 -7.66
N GLU A 146 -47.03 46.48 -6.96
CA GLU A 146 -47.88 46.47 -5.78
C GLU A 146 -49.22 45.78 -6.07
N GLY A 147 -49.75 45.06 -5.07
CA GLY A 147 -51.05 44.40 -5.19
C GLY A 147 -51.17 43.16 -4.32
N SER A 148 -51.48 43.36 -3.04
CA SER A 148 -51.85 42.30 -2.09
C SER A 148 -53.18 41.66 -2.48
N GLY A 149 -53.16 40.70 -3.42
CA GLY A 149 -54.35 39.92 -3.81
C GLY A 149 -54.08 38.69 -4.67
N GLY A 150 -53.01 38.68 -5.46
CA GLY A 150 -52.78 37.62 -6.48
C GLY A 150 -52.11 36.32 -6.02
N ARG A 151 -51.67 36.20 -4.75
CA ARG A 151 -50.81 35.08 -4.31
C ARG A 151 -51.54 33.73 -4.15
N ARG A 152 -52.88 33.65 -4.12
CA ARG A 152 -53.59 32.35 -4.08
C ARG A 152 -54.03 31.86 -5.47
N ALA A 153 -54.40 32.77 -6.38
CA ALA A 153 -54.80 32.43 -7.75
C ALA A 153 -53.61 31.92 -8.58
N ALA A 154 -52.42 32.53 -8.43
CA ALA A 154 -51.20 32.08 -9.12
C ALA A 154 -50.73 30.67 -8.68
N TRP A 155 -51.06 30.24 -7.46
CA TRP A 155 -50.75 28.90 -7.00
C TRP A 155 -51.71 27.85 -7.57
N GLY A 156 -53.01 28.15 -7.69
CA GLY A 156 -53.98 27.23 -8.31
C GLY A 156 -53.69 26.98 -9.79
N ASP A 157 -53.31 28.04 -10.52
CA ASP A 157 -53.02 28.00 -11.95
C ASP A 157 -51.68 27.31 -12.28
N TRP A 158 -50.68 27.50 -11.40
CA TRP A 158 -49.42 26.77 -11.42
C TRP A 158 -49.60 25.29 -11.04
N PHE A 159 -50.45 24.98 -10.05
CA PHE A 159 -50.73 23.60 -9.63
C PHE A 159 -51.54 22.82 -10.68
N GLY A 160 -52.48 23.46 -11.37
CA GLY A 160 -53.26 22.86 -12.47
C GLY A 160 -52.40 22.53 -13.70
N ARG A 161 -51.51 23.44 -14.12
CA ARG A 161 -50.54 23.18 -15.22
C ARG A 161 -49.47 22.15 -14.83
N TRP A 162 -49.09 22.13 -13.55
CA TRP A 162 -48.21 21.12 -12.99
C TRP A 162 -48.87 19.73 -13.00
N GLN A 163 -50.16 19.61 -12.63
CA GLN A 163 -50.91 18.35 -12.60
C GLN A 163 -51.19 17.79 -14.02
N ALA A 164 -51.52 18.64 -15.00
CA ALA A 164 -51.71 18.22 -16.40
C ALA A 164 -50.40 17.82 -17.11
N SER A 165 -49.28 18.50 -16.80
CA SER A 165 -47.94 18.09 -17.26
C SER A 165 -47.45 16.81 -16.56
N TRP A 166 -47.97 16.51 -15.37
CA TRP A 166 -47.63 15.35 -14.56
C TRP A 166 -48.33 14.09 -15.09
N GLU A 167 -49.63 14.13 -15.40
CA GLU A 167 -50.34 12.95 -15.94
C GLU A 167 -49.86 12.51 -17.34
N ASN A 168 -49.57 13.45 -18.25
CA ASN A 168 -49.12 13.13 -19.61
C ASN A 168 -47.68 12.59 -19.69
N ARG A 169 -46.81 12.88 -18.71
CA ARG A 169 -45.39 12.47 -18.71
C ARG A 169 -45.14 11.16 -17.94
N PHE A 170 -46.06 10.74 -17.08
CA PHE A 170 -45.98 9.47 -16.31
C PHE A 170 -46.59 8.25 -17.04
N GLY A 171 -47.35 8.44 -18.12
CA GLY A 171 -47.85 7.34 -18.96
C GLY A 171 -46.73 6.49 -19.60
N GLY A 172 -45.61 7.12 -19.97
CA GLY A 172 -44.42 6.44 -20.49
C GLY A 172 -43.64 5.64 -19.44
N TRP A 173 -43.73 6.03 -18.16
CA TRP A 173 -43.01 5.37 -17.07
C TRP A 173 -43.57 4.00 -16.69
N ARG A 174 -44.88 3.75 -16.86
CA ARG A 174 -45.46 2.39 -16.69
C ARG A 174 -44.96 1.40 -17.73
N ARG A 175 -44.54 1.89 -18.91
CA ARG A 175 -43.97 1.07 -19.99
C ARG A 175 -42.48 0.78 -19.70
N ALA A 176 -41.72 1.81 -19.34
CA ALA A 176 -40.32 1.66 -18.92
C ALA A 176 -40.14 0.78 -17.65
N ALA A 177 -41.09 0.84 -16.71
CA ALA A 177 -41.08 0.03 -15.48
C ALA A 177 -41.19 -1.49 -15.71
N ARG A 178 -41.61 -1.93 -16.91
CA ARG A 178 -41.62 -3.35 -17.30
C ARG A 178 -40.33 -3.81 -17.98
N GLU A 179 -39.42 -2.89 -18.31
CA GLU A 179 -38.21 -3.14 -19.11
C GLU A 179 -36.89 -2.91 -18.33
N GLY A 180 -36.95 -2.72 -17.00
CA GLY A 180 -35.76 -2.52 -16.15
C GLY A 180 -35.50 -1.08 -15.71
N ALA A 181 -36.55 -0.28 -15.49
CA ALA A 181 -36.44 1.14 -15.14
C ALA A 181 -35.76 1.45 -13.79
N PRO A 182 -35.14 2.64 -13.66
CA PRO A 182 -34.59 3.16 -12.40
C PRO A 182 -35.62 3.25 -11.27
N LEU A 183 -35.17 3.02 -10.02
CA LEU A 183 -35.97 3.03 -8.77
C LEU A 183 -37.07 4.11 -8.75
N GLY A 184 -38.31 3.70 -8.41
CA GLY A 184 -39.48 4.59 -8.36
C GLY A 184 -39.41 5.64 -7.24
N LEU A 185 -40.17 6.73 -7.32
CA LEU A 185 -40.10 7.84 -6.34
C LEU A 185 -40.47 7.41 -4.90
N TRP A 186 -41.50 6.59 -4.74
CA TRP A 186 -41.94 6.07 -3.44
C TRP A 186 -41.00 4.99 -2.92
N GLU A 187 -40.48 4.14 -3.80
CA GLU A 187 -39.44 3.16 -3.50
C GLU A 187 -38.16 3.84 -3.01
N ARG A 188 -37.69 4.90 -3.71
CA ARG A 188 -36.57 5.73 -3.26
C ARG A 188 -36.84 6.38 -1.90
N ARG A 189 -38.08 6.85 -1.63
CA ARG A 189 -38.44 7.43 -0.33
C ARG A 189 -38.39 6.37 0.78
N ALA A 190 -38.90 5.17 0.52
CA ALA A 190 -38.86 4.05 1.45
C ALA A 190 -37.42 3.60 1.72
N LEU A 191 -36.61 3.38 0.68
CA LEU A 191 -35.20 3.01 0.78
C LEU A 191 -34.37 4.07 1.51
N ARG A 192 -34.63 5.36 1.30
CA ARG A 192 -33.98 6.45 2.09
C ARG A 192 -34.39 6.43 3.56
N LYS A 193 -35.64 6.08 3.88
CA LYS A 193 -36.10 5.92 5.26
C LYS A 193 -35.38 4.72 5.90
N GLN A 194 -35.30 3.60 5.19
CA GLN A 194 -34.59 2.40 5.63
C GLN A 194 -33.09 2.66 5.84
N ALA A 195 -32.43 3.32 4.88
CA ALA A 195 -31.03 3.72 4.98
C ALA A 195 -30.73 4.57 6.24
N ARG A 196 -31.60 5.54 6.54
CA ARG A 196 -31.46 6.35 7.76
C ARG A 196 -31.67 5.55 9.04
N ALA A 197 -32.51 4.52 9.01
CA ALA A 197 -32.74 3.65 10.17
C ALA A 197 -31.50 2.81 10.52
N PHE A 198 -30.59 2.61 9.56
CA PHE A 198 -29.32 1.94 9.81
C PHE A 198 -28.23 2.87 10.35
N TRP A 199 -28.42 4.18 10.40
CA TRP A 199 -27.38 5.09 10.89
C TRP A 199 -27.24 5.00 12.41
N LEU A 200 -26.01 4.80 12.90
CA LEU A 200 -25.67 4.70 14.33
C LEU A 200 -24.98 5.94 14.90
N GLY A 201 -24.60 6.90 14.07
CA GLY A 201 -23.93 8.13 14.53
C GLY A 201 -24.83 9.02 15.38
N ALA A 202 -24.22 9.79 16.30
CA ALA A 202 -24.92 10.61 17.29
C ALA A 202 -25.88 11.66 16.69
N ASN A 203 -25.54 12.19 15.51
CA ASN A 203 -26.35 13.16 14.79
C ASN A 203 -26.98 12.56 13.54
N ARG A 204 -28.09 13.16 13.10
CA ARG A 204 -28.70 12.83 11.80
C ARG A 204 -27.65 13.02 10.69
N PRO A 205 -27.40 12.01 9.85
CA PRO A 205 -26.33 12.09 8.87
C PRO A 205 -26.65 13.13 7.81
N GLU A 206 -25.61 13.82 7.34
CA GLU A 206 -25.73 14.54 6.09
C GLU A 206 -26.03 13.55 4.96
N ARG A 207 -26.74 14.00 3.93
CA ARG A 207 -27.08 13.15 2.80
C ARG A 207 -25.83 12.65 2.07
N ALA A 208 -24.79 13.48 2.00
CA ALA A 208 -23.52 13.13 1.38
C ALA A 208 -22.83 11.99 2.15
N ASP A 209 -22.75 12.11 3.48
CA ASP A 209 -22.12 11.11 4.36
C ASP A 209 -22.85 9.78 4.34
N LEU A 210 -24.20 9.80 4.47
CA LEU A 210 -25.00 8.57 4.40
C LEU A 210 -24.81 7.87 3.05
N ARG A 211 -24.76 8.62 1.95
CA ARG A 211 -24.50 8.06 0.62
C ARG A 211 -23.10 7.46 0.54
N GLY A 212 -22.09 8.16 1.07
CA GLY A 212 -20.70 7.68 1.10
C GLY A 212 -20.58 6.37 1.85
N ALA A 213 -21.09 6.31 3.08
CA ALA A 213 -21.07 5.10 3.91
C ALA A 213 -21.82 3.92 3.28
N LEU A 214 -22.95 4.16 2.59
CA LEU A 214 -23.67 3.11 1.86
C LEU A 214 -22.91 2.63 0.62
N ALA A 215 -22.21 3.52 -0.08
CA ALA A 215 -21.39 3.16 -1.23
C ALA A 215 -20.16 2.34 -0.80
N GLU A 216 -19.52 2.71 0.32
CA GLU A 216 -18.45 1.93 0.95
C GLU A 216 -18.95 0.53 1.35
N ALA A 217 -20.10 0.44 2.03
CA ALA A 217 -20.70 -0.84 2.40
C ALA A 217 -21.02 -1.71 1.16
N ALA A 218 -21.46 -1.09 0.06
CA ALA A 218 -21.74 -1.80 -1.19
C ALA A 218 -20.45 -2.34 -1.84
N ALA A 219 -19.39 -1.54 -1.89
CA ALA A 219 -18.09 -1.96 -2.42
C ALA A 219 -17.48 -3.10 -1.58
N GLN A 220 -17.50 -2.96 -0.26
CA GLN A 220 -17.02 -3.99 0.67
C GLN A 220 -17.79 -5.30 0.52
N LEU A 221 -19.12 -5.26 0.41
CA LEU A 221 -19.93 -6.45 0.20
C LEU A 221 -19.59 -7.14 -1.13
N ALA A 222 -19.44 -6.38 -2.21
CA ALA A 222 -19.09 -6.90 -3.52
C ALA A 222 -17.69 -7.57 -3.51
N GLU A 223 -16.70 -6.92 -2.89
CA GLU A 223 -15.36 -7.47 -2.72
C GLU A 223 -15.40 -8.75 -1.86
N TRP A 224 -16.12 -8.73 -0.75
CA TRP A 224 -16.30 -9.88 0.13
C TRP A 224 -16.95 -11.07 -0.59
N GLU A 225 -18.00 -10.84 -1.37
CA GLU A 225 -18.67 -11.87 -2.16
C GLU A 225 -17.75 -12.44 -3.25
N SER A 226 -16.90 -11.62 -3.88
CA SER A 226 -15.92 -12.07 -4.87
C SER A 226 -14.83 -12.99 -4.30
N LEU A 227 -14.48 -12.79 -3.02
CA LEU A 227 -13.46 -13.55 -2.31
C LEU A 227 -14.02 -14.78 -1.59
N ARG A 228 -15.35 -14.91 -1.54
CA ARG A 228 -16.04 -15.96 -0.78
C ARG A 228 -15.75 -17.32 -1.40
N VAL A 229 -15.43 -18.28 -0.53
CA VAL A 229 -15.31 -19.69 -0.93
C VAL A 229 -16.59 -20.41 -0.50
N SER A 230 -17.07 -21.37 -1.30
CA SER A 230 -18.18 -22.23 -0.87
C SER A 230 -17.64 -23.23 0.16
N PRO A 231 -18.31 -23.46 1.31
CA PRO A 231 -17.86 -24.49 2.23
C PRO A 231 -17.85 -25.84 1.52
N PRO A 232 -16.82 -26.69 1.73
CA PRO A 232 -16.63 -27.91 0.95
C PRO A 232 -17.81 -28.89 1.03
N ASP A 233 -18.57 -28.90 2.13
CA ASP A 233 -19.59 -29.94 2.40
C ASP A 233 -20.99 -29.39 2.75
N GLY A 234 -21.46 -28.31 2.12
CA GLY A 234 -22.87 -27.88 2.22
C GLY A 234 -23.41 -27.55 3.63
N GLY A 235 -22.55 -27.51 4.65
CA GLY A 235 -22.86 -27.30 6.07
C GLY A 235 -21.89 -26.34 6.74
N SER A 236 -22.37 -25.69 7.80
CA SER A 236 -21.76 -24.57 8.55
C SER A 236 -20.23 -24.55 8.64
N TRP A 237 -19.65 -23.35 8.51
CA TRP A 237 -18.26 -23.02 8.80
C TRP A 237 -17.78 -23.66 10.11
N ARG A 238 -16.86 -24.63 10.02
CA ARG A 238 -15.99 -25.02 11.13
C ARG A 238 -14.62 -24.42 10.88
N PRO A 239 -13.91 -23.93 11.90
CA PRO A 239 -12.52 -23.54 11.75
C PRO A 239 -11.74 -24.72 11.15
N GLY A 240 -10.94 -24.45 10.11
CA GLY A 240 -10.20 -25.47 9.38
C GLY A 240 -9.28 -26.28 10.31
N PRO A 241 -8.90 -27.50 9.92
CA PRO A 241 -7.94 -28.28 10.70
C PRO A 241 -6.65 -27.48 10.87
N ALA A 242 -6.06 -27.55 12.07
CA ALA A 242 -4.75 -26.97 12.34
C ALA A 242 -3.74 -27.40 11.26
N PRO A 243 -2.82 -26.52 10.84
CA PRO A 243 -1.86 -26.86 9.80
C PRO A 243 -1.06 -28.11 10.21
N THR A 244 -0.97 -29.07 9.30
CA THR A 244 -0.13 -30.28 9.42
C THR A 244 1.34 -30.03 9.10
N GLY A 245 1.79 -28.77 9.13
CA GLY A 245 3.20 -28.37 8.98
C GLY A 245 3.82 -27.97 10.31
N PRO A 246 5.14 -28.18 10.51
CA PRO A 246 5.80 -27.74 11.74
C PRO A 246 5.67 -26.23 11.88
N LEU A 247 4.97 -25.79 12.93
CA LEU A 247 4.96 -24.39 13.36
C LEU A 247 6.40 -23.93 13.64
N PRO A 248 6.78 -22.68 13.31
CA PRO A 248 8.05 -22.13 13.77
C PRO A 248 8.07 -22.16 15.30
N ALA A 249 9.08 -22.81 15.86
CA ALA A 249 9.21 -23.09 17.28
C ALA A 249 9.13 -21.78 18.11
N GLY A 250 8.11 -21.65 18.95
CA GLY A 250 8.02 -20.55 19.92
C GLY A 250 6.63 -20.19 20.46
N GLY A 251 5.53 -20.62 19.84
CA GLY A 251 4.17 -20.33 20.33
C GLY A 251 3.51 -21.52 21.01
N ARG A 252 3.26 -21.48 22.33
CA ARG A 252 2.39 -22.46 22.99
C ARG A 252 0.94 -22.25 22.51
N PRO A 253 0.20 -23.31 22.12
CA PRO A 253 -1.21 -23.16 21.80
C PRO A 253 -2.01 -22.93 23.10
N MET A 254 -2.61 -21.75 23.22
CA MET A 254 -3.65 -21.49 24.22
C MET A 254 -4.94 -22.16 23.75
N ALA A 255 -5.43 -23.11 24.54
CA ALA A 255 -6.72 -23.76 24.32
C ALA A 255 -7.86 -22.72 24.47
N GLY A 256 -8.32 -22.19 23.33
CA GLY A 256 -9.49 -21.34 23.25
C GLY A 256 -10.76 -22.16 23.52
N ARG A 257 -11.46 -21.80 24.60
CA ARG A 257 -12.76 -22.35 24.99
C ARG A 257 -13.77 -22.25 23.84
N SER A 258 -14.30 -23.39 23.42
CA SER A 258 -15.47 -23.51 22.55
C SER A 258 -16.71 -23.00 23.29
N GLY A 259 -16.95 -21.69 23.23
CA GLY A 259 -18.20 -21.05 23.60
C GLY A 259 -19.11 -20.95 22.38
N SER A 260 -20.31 -21.51 22.51
CA SER A 260 -21.46 -21.46 21.59
C SER A 260 -21.54 -20.18 20.72
N GLN A 261 -21.33 -20.30 19.41
CA GLN A 261 -21.63 -19.24 18.45
C GLN A 261 -23.08 -19.39 17.96
N GLY A 262 -23.94 -18.49 18.44
CA GLY A 262 -25.25 -18.25 17.83
C GLY A 262 -25.10 -17.93 16.35
N VAL A 263 -26.10 -18.34 15.58
CA VAL A 263 -26.23 -18.13 14.13
C VAL A 263 -25.80 -16.70 13.76
N ARG A 264 -24.55 -16.53 13.30
CA ARG A 264 -24.09 -15.25 12.76
C ARG A 264 -24.93 -14.96 11.50
N GLY A 265 -25.45 -13.73 11.38
CA GLY A 265 -26.27 -13.27 10.24
C GLY A 265 -25.54 -13.39 8.91
N ARG A 266 -26.15 -12.99 7.79
CA ARG A 266 -25.49 -13.12 6.47
C ARG A 266 -24.24 -12.22 6.46
N PRO A 267 -23.05 -12.73 6.02
CA PRO A 267 -21.79 -11.97 6.05
C PRO A 267 -21.89 -10.66 5.26
N PRO A 268 -21.03 -9.66 5.53
CA PRO A 268 -19.71 -9.75 6.16
C PRO A 268 -19.71 -9.49 7.68
N TRP A 269 -18.82 -10.17 8.41
CA TRP A 269 -18.44 -9.82 9.79
C TRP A 269 -16.92 -9.87 9.93
N PRO A 270 -16.29 -8.93 10.66
CA PRO A 270 -14.85 -8.97 10.87
C PRO A 270 -14.43 -10.20 11.69
N PRO A 271 -13.19 -10.71 11.50
CA PRO A 271 -12.65 -11.80 12.30
C PRO A 271 -12.52 -11.39 13.77
N SER A 272 -12.62 -12.37 14.66
CA SER A 272 -12.63 -12.16 16.11
C SER A 272 -11.37 -11.43 16.64
N GLU A 273 -10.22 -11.69 16.03
CA GLU A 273 -8.91 -11.13 16.42
C GLU A 273 -8.44 -9.97 15.53
N LEU A 274 -9.34 -9.24 14.86
CA LEU A 274 -8.98 -8.17 13.92
C LEU A 274 -8.00 -7.14 14.52
N GLY A 275 -8.21 -6.72 15.77
CA GLY A 275 -7.34 -5.73 16.41
C GLY A 275 -5.89 -6.21 16.60
N ASP A 276 -5.68 -7.49 16.88
CA ASP A 276 -4.32 -8.06 16.99
C ASP A 276 -3.65 -8.21 15.63
N LEU A 277 -4.42 -8.55 14.60
CA LEU A 277 -3.95 -8.63 13.23
C LEU A 277 -3.45 -7.27 12.71
N LEU A 278 -4.24 -6.22 12.92
CA LEU A 278 -3.87 -4.86 12.51
C LEU A 278 -2.62 -4.37 13.25
N ARG A 279 -2.46 -4.69 14.54
CA ARG A 279 -1.22 -4.39 15.27
C ARG A 279 -0.02 -5.14 14.73
N LEU A 280 -0.19 -6.41 14.36
CA LEU A 280 0.88 -7.22 13.79
C LEU A 280 1.32 -6.67 12.43
N GLU A 281 0.36 -6.32 11.56
CA GLU A 281 0.63 -5.73 10.24
C GLU A 281 1.32 -4.37 10.36
N ALA A 282 0.82 -3.46 11.20
CA ALA A 282 1.48 -2.18 11.48
C ALA A 282 2.92 -2.37 12.01
N GLY A 283 3.14 -3.39 12.84
CA GLY A 283 4.48 -3.75 13.31
C GLY A 283 5.38 -4.33 12.22
N CYS A 284 4.83 -4.98 11.20
CA CYS A 284 5.58 -5.43 10.02
C CYS A 284 5.97 -4.23 9.15
N GLU A 285 5.02 -3.34 8.84
CA GLU A 285 5.27 -2.14 8.04
C GLU A 285 6.30 -1.21 8.68
N ALA A 286 6.20 -0.94 9.99
CA ALA A 286 7.19 -0.10 10.67
C ALA A 286 8.63 -0.64 10.55
N ARG A 287 8.80 -1.96 10.52
CA ARG A 287 10.11 -2.60 10.32
C ARG A 287 10.53 -2.60 8.85
N LEU A 288 9.58 -2.76 7.92
CA LEU A 288 9.84 -2.59 6.50
C LEU A 288 10.30 -1.15 6.21
N ASP A 289 9.65 -0.15 6.79
CA ASP A 289 10.05 1.26 6.66
C ASP A 289 11.43 1.54 7.24
N SER A 290 11.73 0.93 8.40
CA SER A 290 13.07 1.01 8.99
C SER A 290 14.14 0.38 8.07
N LEU A 291 13.81 -0.72 7.38
CA LEU A 291 14.71 -1.36 6.42
C LEU A 291 14.83 -0.56 5.11
N ARG A 292 13.73 0.06 4.64
CA ARG A 292 13.66 0.92 3.45
C ARG A 292 14.56 2.17 3.57
N ALA A 293 14.90 2.58 4.80
CA ALA A 293 15.88 3.63 5.04
C ALA A 293 17.30 3.26 4.56
N TYR A 294 17.60 1.96 4.46
CA TYR A 294 18.93 1.47 4.07
C TYR A 294 18.95 0.83 2.68
N VAL A 295 17.91 0.06 2.32
CA VAL A 295 17.87 -0.76 1.11
C VAL A 295 16.57 -0.50 0.35
N ARG A 296 16.61 -0.56 -0.98
CA ARG A 296 15.38 -0.53 -1.78
C ARG A 296 14.59 -1.83 -1.58
N VAL A 297 13.44 -1.73 -0.90
CA VAL A 297 12.49 -2.84 -0.73
C VAL A 297 11.18 -2.50 -1.43
N PRO A 298 10.69 -3.30 -2.39
CA PRO A 298 9.42 -3.08 -3.06
C PRO A 298 8.21 -3.29 -2.13
N ASP A 299 7.01 -2.97 -2.60
CA ASP A 299 5.78 -3.15 -1.82
C ASP A 299 5.44 -4.62 -1.56
N ASP A 300 5.92 -5.54 -2.41
CA ASP A 300 5.90 -6.99 -2.16
C ASP A 300 7.31 -7.46 -1.72
N PRO A 301 7.59 -7.50 -0.41
CA PRO A 301 8.96 -7.59 0.10
C PRO A 301 9.50 -9.02 0.15
N GLU A 302 8.67 -10.06 0.01
CA GLU A 302 9.04 -11.43 0.43
C GLU A 302 10.25 -11.97 -0.33
N GLN A 303 10.28 -11.81 -1.66
CA GLN A 303 11.40 -12.26 -2.49
C GLN A 303 12.68 -11.48 -2.21
N VAL A 304 12.59 -10.15 -2.06
CA VAL A 304 13.75 -9.30 -1.78
C VAL A 304 14.31 -9.58 -0.40
N LEU A 305 13.46 -9.77 0.62
CA LEU A 305 13.89 -10.15 1.96
C LEU A 305 14.60 -11.50 1.98
N ALA A 306 14.07 -12.50 1.26
CA ALA A 306 14.75 -13.79 1.12
C ALA A 306 16.14 -13.64 0.48
N ALA A 307 16.25 -12.83 -0.58
CA ALA A 307 17.52 -12.56 -1.23
C ALA A 307 18.51 -11.83 -0.29
N LEU A 308 18.06 -10.80 0.43
CA LEU A 308 18.87 -10.08 1.42
C LEU A 308 19.39 -11.01 2.52
N CYS A 309 18.57 -11.95 2.98
CA CYS A 309 18.95 -12.96 3.95
C CYS A 309 19.92 -14.03 3.38
N ALA A 310 19.85 -14.32 2.09
CA ALA A 310 20.76 -15.26 1.43
C ALA A 310 22.17 -14.67 1.27
N ASP A 311 22.29 -13.35 1.06
CA ASP A 311 23.56 -12.64 0.85
C ASP A 311 23.91 -11.71 2.02
N ARG A 312 23.97 -12.24 3.24
CA ARG A 312 24.29 -11.44 4.44
C ARG A 312 25.72 -10.91 4.45
N ASP A 313 26.64 -11.62 3.83
CA ASP A 313 28.06 -11.25 3.82
C ASP A 313 28.30 -9.94 3.08
N THR A 314 27.52 -9.63 2.05
CA THR A 314 27.64 -8.33 1.37
C THR A 314 27.28 -7.17 2.30
N ALA A 315 26.24 -7.29 3.12
CA ALA A 315 25.85 -6.23 4.05
C ALA A 315 27.01 -5.82 4.97
N TRP A 316 27.79 -6.79 5.44
CA TRP A 316 28.94 -6.55 6.33
C TRP A 316 30.17 -5.98 5.63
N ARG A 317 30.31 -6.19 4.31
CA ARG A 317 31.41 -5.64 3.50
C ARG A 317 31.20 -4.17 3.13
N LEU A 318 29.95 -3.72 3.02
CA LEU A 318 29.61 -2.37 2.56
C LEU A 318 30.20 -1.22 3.40
N PRO A 319 30.18 -1.26 4.75
CA PRO A 319 30.81 -0.20 5.54
C PRO A 319 32.28 0.01 5.21
N SER A 320 33.04 -1.09 5.15
CA SER A 320 34.47 -1.05 4.81
C SER A 320 34.71 -0.57 3.37
N LEU A 321 33.82 -0.94 2.43
CA LEU A 321 33.88 -0.44 1.05
C LEU A 321 33.65 1.08 0.99
N TYR A 322 32.65 1.60 1.69
CA TYR A 322 32.41 3.05 1.73
C TYR A 322 33.57 3.80 2.37
N GLU A 323 34.13 3.25 3.45
CA GLU A 323 35.27 3.85 4.12
C GLU A 323 36.50 3.92 3.20
N LEU A 324 36.88 2.80 2.57
CA LEU A 324 37.99 2.74 1.63
C LEU A 324 37.75 3.63 0.41
N GLY A 325 36.53 3.62 -0.15
CA GLY A 325 36.16 4.47 -1.28
C GLY A 325 36.30 5.96 -0.95
N MET A 326 35.80 6.41 0.21
CA MET A 326 35.95 7.81 0.64
C MET A 326 37.42 8.19 0.90
N ARG A 327 38.21 7.30 1.50
CA ARG A 327 39.65 7.56 1.71
C ARG A 327 40.39 7.72 0.39
N LEU A 328 40.19 6.79 -0.55
CA LEU A 328 40.81 6.84 -1.89
C LEU A 328 40.35 8.07 -2.69
N ASP A 329 39.06 8.42 -2.63
CA ASP A 329 38.52 9.62 -3.26
C ASP A 329 39.10 10.92 -2.66
N SER A 330 39.28 10.97 -1.34
CA SER A 330 39.90 12.12 -0.65
C SER A 330 41.36 12.37 -1.09
N LEU A 331 42.02 11.34 -1.63
CA LEU A 331 43.36 11.41 -2.22
C LEU A 331 43.34 11.78 -3.72
N GLY A 332 42.16 12.09 -4.27
CA GLY A 332 41.96 12.46 -5.67
C GLY A 332 41.90 11.28 -6.64
N LEU A 333 41.66 10.06 -6.14
CA LEU A 333 41.58 8.85 -6.97
C LEU A 333 40.17 8.55 -7.49
N GLY A 334 39.17 9.38 -7.22
CA GLY A 334 37.77 9.12 -7.60
C GLY A 334 37.57 8.73 -9.06
N ALA A 335 38.14 9.51 -10.00
CA ALA A 335 38.04 9.18 -11.42
C ALA A 335 38.75 7.85 -11.81
N LEU A 336 39.77 7.44 -11.04
CA LEU A 336 40.48 6.18 -11.27
C LEU A 336 39.61 5.03 -10.80
N LEU A 337 38.98 5.20 -9.64
CA LEU A 337 37.99 4.26 -9.13
C LEU A 337 36.84 4.09 -10.12
N ASP A 338 36.31 5.17 -10.69
CA ASP A 338 35.23 5.10 -11.70
C ASP A 338 35.65 4.30 -12.95
N ASP A 339 36.88 4.49 -13.43
CA ASP A 339 37.41 3.72 -14.56
C ASP A 339 37.62 2.24 -14.21
N LEU A 340 38.13 1.95 -13.01
CA LEU A 340 38.32 0.58 -12.51
C LEU A 340 36.99 -0.13 -12.26
N VAL A 341 35.98 0.57 -11.75
CA VAL A 341 34.59 0.07 -11.63
C VAL A 341 34.05 -0.27 -13.02
N ARG A 342 34.21 0.63 -14.01
CA ARG A 342 33.75 0.39 -15.39
C ARG A 342 34.41 -0.83 -16.02
N LYS A 343 35.68 -1.08 -15.71
CA LYS A 343 36.48 -2.20 -16.23
C LYS A 343 36.31 -3.51 -15.45
N GLU A 344 35.58 -3.50 -14.34
CA GLU A 344 35.46 -4.67 -13.44
C GLU A 344 36.83 -5.18 -13.01
N ALA A 345 37.72 -4.25 -12.67
CA ALA A 345 39.10 -4.56 -12.38
C ALA A 345 39.26 -5.49 -11.17
N ASP A 346 40.16 -6.45 -11.29
CA ASP A 346 40.69 -7.17 -10.15
C ASP A 346 41.73 -6.33 -9.39
N ALA A 347 42.25 -6.88 -8.29
CA ALA A 347 43.20 -6.19 -7.43
C ALA A 347 44.51 -5.84 -8.16
N ASP A 348 44.99 -6.72 -9.05
CA ASP A 348 46.25 -6.55 -9.75
C ASP A 348 46.14 -5.45 -10.81
N LEU A 349 45.05 -5.44 -11.58
CA LEU A 349 44.76 -4.38 -12.53
C LEU A 349 44.57 -3.02 -11.83
N ALA A 350 43.91 -3.00 -10.67
CA ALA A 350 43.73 -1.77 -9.89
C ALA A 350 45.07 -1.15 -9.45
N VAL A 351 45.98 -1.98 -8.93
CA VAL A 351 47.32 -1.54 -8.52
C VAL A 351 48.14 -1.10 -9.73
N ALA A 352 48.14 -1.87 -10.82
CA ALA A 352 48.88 -1.53 -12.03
C ALA A 352 48.39 -0.21 -12.66
N ALA A 353 47.08 0.03 -12.67
CA ALA A 353 46.49 1.27 -13.17
C ALA A 353 46.88 2.48 -12.31
N PHE A 354 46.92 2.32 -10.98
CA PHE A 354 47.41 3.35 -10.08
C PHE A 354 48.89 3.66 -10.32
N ASP A 355 49.74 2.64 -10.37
CA ASP A 355 51.19 2.82 -10.60
C ASP A 355 51.46 3.52 -11.93
N HIS A 356 50.77 3.12 -13.00
CA HIS A 356 50.87 3.79 -14.29
C HIS A 356 50.46 5.27 -14.21
N ALA A 357 49.35 5.58 -13.54
CA ALA A 357 48.86 6.95 -13.40
C ALA A 357 49.79 7.81 -12.53
N TRP A 358 50.36 7.23 -11.48
CA TRP A 358 51.31 7.88 -10.57
C TRP A 358 52.65 8.16 -11.26
N TYR A 359 53.25 7.17 -11.92
CA TYR A 359 54.50 7.36 -12.67
C TYR A 359 54.33 8.37 -13.80
N SER A 360 53.21 8.32 -14.55
CA SER A 360 52.92 9.31 -15.59
C SER A 360 52.84 10.73 -15.03
N ALA A 361 52.23 10.91 -13.86
CA ALA A 361 52.12 12.22 -13.22
C ALA A 361 53.49 12.74 -12.71
N ILE A 362 54.35 11.87 -12.16
CA ILE A 362 55.72 12.22 -11.77
C ILE A 362 56.53 12.67 -13.01
N LEU A 363 56.46 11.91 -14.10
CA LEU A 363 57.17 12.24 -15.34
C LEU A 363 56.68 13.57 -15.94
N ASP A 364 55.37 13.80 -15.97
CA ASP A 364 54.79 15.07 -16.42
C ASP A 364 55.28 16.26 -15.58
N HIS A 365 55.42 16.09 -14.25
CA HIS A 365 55.94 17.12 -13.35
C HIS A 365 57.42 17.43 -13.60
N LEU A 366 58.25 16.40 -13.80
CA LEU A 366 59.68 16.57 -14.10
C LEU A 366 59.90 17.20 -15.50
N GLY A 367 59.05 16.89 -16.47
CA GLY A 367 59.11 17.46 -17.82
C GLY A 367 58.68 18.92 -17.89
N THR A 368 57.66 19.30 -17.10
CA THR A 368 57.16 20.69 -17.04
C THR A 368 58.07 21.61 -16.21
N GLY A 369 58.74 21.09 -15.17
CA GLY A 369 59.70 21.85 -14.37
C GLY A 369 61.05 22.13 -15.04
N ARG A 370 61.34 21.51 -16.19
CA ARG A 370 62.58 21.72 -16.98
C ARG A 370 62.44 22.75 -18.10
N SER A 371 61.25 23.30 -18.31
CA SER A 371 60.92 24.27 -19.37
C SER A 371 60.65 25.69 -18.85
N ALA A 372 61.03 25.98 -17.61
CA ALA A 372 61.06 27.32 -17.00
C ALA A 372 62.50 27.61 -16.56
#